data_AF-A0A662KK30-F1
#
_entry.id   AF-A0A662KK30-F1
#
_cell.length_a   1.000
_cell.length_b   1.000
_cell.length_c   1.000
_cell.angle_alpha   90.00
_cell.angle_beta   90.00
_cell.angle_gamma   90.00
#
_symmetry.space_group_name_H-M   'P 1'
#
loop_
_entity.id
_entity.type
_entity.pdbx_description
1 polymer ?
#
loop_
_entity_poly.entity_id
_entity_poly.type
_entity_poly.pdbx_seq_one_letter_code
_entity_poly.pdbx_strand_id
1 'polypeptide(L)'
;MAKAEKEMLSKAGAWAFLAGIIIAILAGIFWRYIGSDIIGYVTGFLAILGLIVGIIAFFGLGTITKEEIPNFLIAALVIVGIGATATLFGNIPDPVGWLFENVAKALAVFIAPAAGLLAIRAIWDIGKD
;
A
#
# COMPACT_ATOMS: atom_id res chain seq x y z
N MET A 1 15.93 -14.47 -18.24
CA MET A 1 15.96 -14.77 -16.79
C MET A 1 15.71 -16.25 -16.59
N ALA A 2 16.53 -16.90 -15.78
CA ALA A 2 16.30 -18.30 -15.43
C ALA A 2 14.99 -18.41 -14.62
N LYS A 3 14.26 -19.52 -14.74
CA LYS A 3 13.00 -19.76 -14.00
C LYS A 3 13.12 -19.45 -12.50
N ALA A 4 14.27 -19.80 -11.90
CA ALA A 4 14.59 -19.55 -10.50
C ALA A 4 14.67 -18.05 -10.12
N GLU A 5 15.17 -17.21 -11.03
CA GLU A 5 15.34 -15.76 -10.80
C GLU A 5 13.99 -15.05 -10.75
N LYS A 6 13.06 -15.41 -11.65
CA LYS A 6 11.69 -14.89 -11.66
C LYS A 6 10.91 -15.30 -10.41
N GLU A 7 11.11 -16.53 -9.94
CA GLU A 7 10.47 -17.05 -8.73
C GLU A 7 10.97 -16.35 -7.45
N MET A 8 12.27 -16.08 -7.38
CA MET A 8 12.88 -15.33 -6.28
C MET A 8 12.39 -13.88 -6.24
N LEU A 9 12.34 -13.19 -7.39
CA LEU A 9 11.81 -11.82 -7.49
C LEU A 9 10.33 -11.75 -7.13
N SER A 10 9.54 -12.72 -7.58
CA SER A 10 8.12 -12.81 -7.24
C SER A 10 7.93 -12.91 -5.72
N LYS A 11 8.61 -13.85 -5.06
CA LYS A 11 8.60 -13.98 -3.60
C LYS A 11 9.05 -12.69 -2.91
N ALA A 12 10.13 -12.07 -3.37
CA ALA A 12 10.63 -10.81 -2.82
C ALA A 12 9.58 -9.69 -2.89
N GLY A 13 8.82 -9.60 -3.99
CA GLY A 13 7.73 -8.63 -4.14
C GLY A 13 6.59 -8.83 -3.13
N ALA A 14 6.15 -10.07 -2.88
CA ALA A 14 5.15 -10.36 -1.83
C ALA A 14 5.65 -9.97 -0.45
N TRP A 15 6.88 -10.38 -0.13
CA TRP A 15 7.48 -10.09 1.18
C TRP A 15 7.66 -8.59 1.38
N ALA A 16 8.03 -7.84 0.33
CA ALA A 16 8.12 -6.38 0.37
C ALA A 16 6.76 -5.71 0.60
N PHE A 17 5.70 -6.18 -0.07
CA PHE A 17 4.35 -5.65 0.15
C PHE A 17 3.85 -5.92 1.58
N LEU A 18 4.01 -7.17 2.05
CA LEU A 18 3.62 -7.56 3.40
C LEU A 18 4.41 -6.80 4.47
N ALA A 19 5.73 -6.65 4.29
CA ALA A 19 6.56 -5.85 5.18
C ALA A 19 6.10 -4.39 5.18
N GLY A 20 5.76 -3.83 4.01
CA GLY A 20 5.21 -2.48 3.89
C GLY A 20 3.88 -2.30 4.64
N ILE A 21 2.98 -3.28 4.59
CA ILE A 21 1.75 -3.30 5.40
C ILE A 21 2.09 -3.26 6.89
N ILE A 22 3.00 -4.12 7.36
CA ILE A 22 3.38 -4.17 8.77
C ILE A 22 3.97 -2.83 9.20
N ILE A 23 4.87 -2.24 8.40
CA ILE A 23 5.47 -0.94 8.68
C ILE A 23 4.41 0.17 8.72
N ALA A 24 3.44 0.16 7.80
CA ALA A 24 2.34 1.12 7.79
C ALA A 24 1.45 1.00 9.05
N ILE A 25 1.13 -0.23 9.48
CA ILE A 25 0.37 -0.47 10.71
C ILE A 25 1.14 0.05 11.93
N LEU A 26 2.43 -0.27 12.03
CA LEU A 26 3.27 0.21 13.13
C LEU A 26 3.38 1.74 13.11
N ALA A 27 3.56 2.35 11.95
CA ALA A 27 3.57 3.81 11.80
C ALA A 27 2.25 4.44 12.30
N GLY A 28 1.10 3.83 11.97
CA GLY A 28 -0.21 4.29 12.46
C GLY A 28 -0.37 4.13 13.98
N ILE A 29 0.07 3.00 14.56
CA ILE A 29 0.02 2.75 16.01
C ILE A 29 0.88 3.76 16.77
N PHE A 30 2.09 4.03 16.29
CA PHE A 30 3.03 4.91 16.97
C PHE A 30 2.89 6.38 16.59
N TRP A 31 1.90 6.73 15.77
CA TRP A 31 1.72 8.06 15.19
C TRP A 31 1.66 9.19 16.24
N ARG A 32 1.05 8.93 17.40
CA ARG A 32 0.94 9.93 18.47
C ARG A 32 2.23 10.14 19.28
N TYR A 33 3.19 9.21 19.16
CA TYR A 33 4.46 9.24 19.88
C TYR A 33 5.63 9.74 19.02
N ILE A 34 5.39 10.02 17.73
CA ILE A 34 6.37 10.60 16.83
C ILE A 34 6.17 12.13 16.75
N GLY A 35 7.27 12.89 16.76
CA GLY A 35 7.22 14.34 16.63
C GLY A 35 6.65 14.77 15.26
N SER A 36 5.99 15.92 15.22
CA SER A 36 5.37 16.47 13.99
C SER A 36 6.35 16.56 12.82
N ASP A 37 7.62 16.86 13.12
CA ASP A 37 8.67 16.99 12.11
C ASP A 37 9.04 15.64 11.47
N ILE A 38 8.78 14.51 12.16
CA ILE A 38 9.07 13.15 11.69
C ILE A 38 7.91 12.59 10.86
N ILE A 39 6.67 13.01 11.15
CA ILE A 39 5.45 12.54 10.47
C ILE A 39 5.54 12.69 8.95
N GLY A 40 6.04 13.83 8.46
CA GLY A 40 6.20 14.08 7.03
C GLY A 40 7.16 13.08 6.37
N TYR A 41 8.29 12.77 7.03
CA TYR A 41 9.26 11.79 6.55
C TYR A 41 8.70 10.37 6.56
N VAL A 42 7.97 9.97 7.61
CA VAL A 42 7.32 8.64 7.68
C VAL A 42 6.29 8.50 6.57
N THR A 43 5.45 9.52 6.36
CA THR A 43 4.45 9.55 5.28
C THR A 43 5.12 9.43 3.90
N GLY A 44 6.15 10.24 3.66
CA GLY A 44 6.92 10.20 2.42
C GLY A 44 7.59 8.84 2.21
N PHE A 45 8.17 8.26 3.26
CA PHE A 45 8.77 6.93 3.22
C PHE A 45 7.75 5.85 2.85
N LEU A 46 6.58 5.84 3.49
CA LEU A 46 5.50 4.89 3.16
C LEU A 46 5.03 5.04 1.70
N ALA A 47 4.88 6.28 1.22
CA ALA A 47 4.48 6.54 -0.16
C ALA A 47 5.54 6.06 -1.17
N ILE A 48 6.83 6.31 -0.89
CA ILE A 48 7.95 5.85 -1.74
C ILE A 48 8.03 4.32 -1.72
N LEU A 49 7.89 3.70 -0.54
CA LEU A 49 7.89 2.24 -0.42
C LEU A 49 6.73 1.62 -1.21
N GLY A 50 5.54 2.22 -1.10
CA GLY A 50 4.36 1.86 -1.89
C GLY A 50 4.60 1.97 -3.39
N LEU A 51 5.23 3.07 -3.82
CA LEU A 51 5.58 3.29 -5.22
C LEU A 51 6.56 2.22 -5.73
N ILE A 52 7.60 1.89 -4.96
CA ILE A 52 8.58 0.85 -5.32
C ILE A 52 7.87 -0.50 -5.49
N VAL A 53 7.01 -0.88 -4.55
CA VAL A 53 6.23 -2.13 -4.65
C VAL A 53 5.31 -2.08 -5.88
N GLY A 54 4.69 -0.94 -6.15
CA GLY A 54 3.89 -0.69 -7.33
C GLY A 54 4.66 -0.89 -8.64
N ILE A 55 5.88 -0.37 -8.73
CA ILE A 55 6.76 -0.53 -9.90
C ILE A 55 7.11 -2.01 -10.11
N ILE A 56 7.50 -2.72 -9.04
CA ILE A 56 7.82 -4.16 -9.11
C ILE A 56 6.60 -4.95 -9.62
N ALA A 57 5.42 -4.64 -9.08
CA ALA A 57 4.17 -5.26 -9.51
C ALA A 57 3.81 -4.87 -10.96
N PHE A 58 4.01 -3.61 -11.36
CA PHE A 58 3.72 -3.10 -12.70
C PHE A 58 4.51 -3.82 -13.79
N PHE A 59 5.78 -4.14 -13.56
CA PHE A 59 6.58 -4.90 -14.53
C PHE A 59 6.34 -6.42 -14.47
N GLY A 60 5.42 -6.89 -13.62
CA GLY A 60 5.15 -8.31 -13.43
C GLY A 60 6.31 -9.06 -12.78
N LEU A 61 7.14 -8.34 -12.02
CA LEU A 61 8.31 -8.88 -11.30
C LEU A 61 8.00 -9.23 -9.84
N GLY A 62 6.72 -9.34 -9.47
CA GLY A 62 6.24 -9.60 -8.11
C GLY A 62 5.25 -10.76 -8.02
N THR A 63 4.49 -10.81 -6.92
CA THR A 63 3.42 -11.80 -6.74
C THR A 63 2.12 -11.43 -7.41
N ILE A 64 1.81 -10.14 -7.57
CA ILE A 64 0.57 -9.69 -8.22
C ILE A 64 0.64 -10.08 -9.70
N THR A 65 0.14 -11.26 -10.01
CA THR A 65 0.02 -11.74 -11.38
C THR A 65 -1.10 -10.98 -12.10
N LYS A 66 -1.15 -11.04 -13.44
CA LYS A 66 -2.21 -10.39 -14.21
C LYS A 66 -3.62 -10.80 -13.74
N GLU A 67 -3.77 -12.04 -13.31
CA GLU A 67 -5.01 -12.62 -12.78
C GLU A 67 -5.39 -12.06 -11.41
N GLU A 68 -4.42 -11.62 -10.63
CA GLU A 68 -4.62 -11.07 -9.29
C GLU A 68 -4.79 -9.54 -9.27
N ILE A 69 -4.42 -8.84 -10.36
CA ILE A 69 -4.55 -7.37 -10.47
C ILE A 69 -5.98 -6.91 -10.12
N PRO A 70 -7.07 -7.51 -10.65
CA PRO A 70 -8.43 -7.07 -10.31
C PRO A 70 -8.73 -7.18 -8.81
N ASN A 71 -8.42 -8.33 -8.19
CA ASN A 71 -8.65 -8.55 -6.77
C ASN A 71 -7.81 -7.61 -5.89
N PHE A 72 -6.56 -7.37 -6.27
CA PHE A 72 -5.69 -6.41 -5.61
C PHE A 72 -6.26 -5.00 -5.68
N LEU A 73 -6.70 -4.55 -6.86
CA LEU A 73 -7.24 -3.20 -7.04
C LEU A 73 -8.54 -3.00 -6.26
N ILE A 74 -9.39 -4.03 -6.15
CA ILE A 74 -10.60 -3.98 -5.30
C ILE A 74 -10.21 -3.81 -3.83
N ALA A 75 -9.30 -4.65 -3.32
CA ALA A 75 -8.85 -4.56 -1.93
C ALA A 75 -8.18 -3.20 -1.65
N ALA A 76 -7.34 -2.73 -2.56
CA ALA A 76 -6.68 -1.44 -2.47
C ALA A 76 -7.67 -0.29 -2.48
N LEU A 77 -8.69 -0.32 -3.35
CA LEU A 77 -9.74 0.69 -3.41
C LEU A 77 -10.48 0.79 -2.07
N VAL A 78 -10.84 -0.35 -1.47
CA VAL A 78 -11.50 -0.38 -0.15
C VAL A 78 -10.59 0.25 0.92
N ILE A 79 -9.34 -0.18 1.01
CA ILE A 79 -8.42 0.32 2.05
C ILE A 79 -8.11 1.81 1.86
N VAL A 80 -7.85 2.24 0.62
CA VAL A 80 -7.60 3.66 0.31
C VAL A 80 -8.84 4.50 0.57
N GLY A 81 -10.03 3.99 0.24
CA GLY A 81 -11.31 4.65 0.56
C GLY A 81 -11.53 4.80 2.07
N ILE A 82 -11.23 3.77 2.86
CA ILE A 82 -11.25 3.84 4.34
C ILE A 82 -10.24 4.87 4.83
N GLY A 83 -9.01 4.90 4.31
CA GLY A 83 -8.01 5.90 4.70
C GLY A 83 -8.40 7.33 4.33
N ALA A 84 -9.02 7.54 3.17
CA ALA A 84 -9.55 8.85 2.74
C ALA A 84 -10.70 9.33 3.64
N THR A 85 -11.45 8.41 4.24
CA THR A 85 -12.58 8.70 5.14
C THR A 85 -12.25 8.47 6.61
N ALA A 86 -10.96 8.32 6.94
CA ALA A 86 -10.51 7.90 8.27
C ALA A 86 -10.90 8.88 9.40
N THR A 87 -11.17 10.15 9.08
CA THR A 87 -11.65 11.14 10.08
C THR A 87 -13.01 10.78 10.68
N LEU A 88 -13.79 9.89 10.03
CA LEU A 88 -15.03 9.35 10.60
C LEU A 88 -14.78 8.59 11.92
N PHE A 89 -13.58 8.02 12.11
CA PHE A 89 -13.18 7.36 13.36
C PHE A 89 -12.98 8.35 14.52
N GLY A 90 -12.84 9.66 14.26
CA GLY A 90 -12.67 10.68 15.29
C GLY A 90 -13.87 10.85 16.23
N ASN A 91 -15.04 10.31 15.88
CA ASN A 91 -16.21 10.27 16.76
C ASN A 91 -16.17 9.11 17.77
N ILE A 92 -15.21 8.20 17.65
CA ILE A 92 -15.04 7.05 18.55
C ILE A 92 -14.10 7.48 19.70
N PRO A 93 -14.41 7.14 20.96
CA PRO A 93 -13.54 7.46 22.09
C PRO A 93 -12.11 6.92 21.95
N ASP A 94 -11.16 7.71 22.45
CA ASP A 94 -9.77 7.30 22.55
C ASP A 94 -9.61 6.12 23.54
N PRO A 95 -8.71 5.15 23.26
CA PRO A 95 -7.71 5.15 22.19
C PRO A 95 -8.18 4.59 20.85
N VAL A 96 -9.42 4.10 20.76
CA VAL A 96 -9.90 3.36 19.60
C VAL A 96 -10.01 4.29 18.39
N GLY A 97 -10.62 5.47 18.54
CA GLY A 97 -10.79 6.41 17.44
C GLY A 97 -9.48 6.79 16.75
N TRP A 98 -8.53 7.35 17.50
CA TRP A 98 -7.25 7.76 16.93
C TRP A 98 -6.44 6.58 16.37
N LEU A 99 -6.53 5.38 16.96
CA LEU A 99 -5.80 4.21 16.47
C LEU A 99 -6.29 3.81 15.07
N PHE A 100 -7.60 3.64 14.90
CA PHE A 100 -8.18 3.26 13.61
C PHE A 100 -7.97 4.34 12.56
N GLU A 101 -8.10 5.62 12.94
CA GLU A 101 -7.84 6.75 12.04
C GLU A 101 -6.42 6.72 11.48
N ASN A 102 -5.42 6.61 12.36
CA ASN A 102 -4.01 6.71 11.94
C ASN A 102 -3.53 5.47 11.18
N VAL A 103 -3.98 4.27 11.57
CA VAL A 103 -3.68 3.03 10.84
C VAL A 103 -4.30 3.06 9.44
N ALA A 104 -5.56 3.47 9.32
CA ALA A 104 -6.23 3.59 8.02
C ALA A 104 -5.51 4.59 7.09
N LYS A 105 -5.12 5.75 7.62
CA LYS A 105 -4.35 6.76 6.86
C LYS A 105 -3.00 6.22 6.41
N ALA A 106 -2.23 5.60 7.31
CA ALA A 106 -0.92 5.06 7.00
C ALA A 106 -0.98 3.95 5.93
N LEU A 107 -1.96 3.05 6.03
CA LEU A 107 -2.20 2.01 5.03
C LEU A 107 -2.55 2.62 3.66
N ALA A 108 -3.43 3.62 3.62
CA ALA A 108 -3.80 4.28 2.38
C ALA A 108 -2.62 4.99 1.71
N VAL A 109 -1.76 5.67 2.49
CA VAL A 109 -0.53 6.30 1.97
C VAL A 109 0.40 5.28 1.33
N PHE A 110 0.57 4.10 1.94
CA PHE A 110 1.39 3.03 1.40
C PHE A 110 0.76 2.36 0.16
N ILE A 111 -0.54 2.07 0.19
CA ILE A 111 -1.20 1.26 -0.85
C ILE A 111 -1.56 2.08 -2.10
N ALA A 112 -1.93 3.35 -1.94
CA ALA A 112 -2.43 4.18 -3.04
C ALA A 112 -1.45 4.30 -4.23
N PRO A 113 -0.13 4.52 -4.04
CA PRO A 113 0.81 4.59 -5.17
C PRO A 113 0.90 3.26 -5.95
N ALA A 114 0.91 2.12 -5.25
CA ALA A 114 0.94 0.81 -5.88
C ALA A 114 -0.34 0.53 -6.68
N ALA A 115 -1.50 0.85 -6.08
CA ALA A 115 -2.80 0.72 -6.72
C ALA A 115 -2.93 1.62 -7.95
N GLY A 116 -2.46 2.87 -7.88
CA GLY A 116 -2.47 3.80 -9.00
C GLY A 116 -1.66 3.28 -10.19
N LEU A 117 -0.44 2.78 -9.96
CA LEU A 117 0.37 2.19 -11.02
C LEU A 117 -0.30 0.95 -11.66
N LEU A 118 -0.84 0.06 -10.84
CA LEU A 118 -1.51 -1.14 -11.35
C LEU A 118 -2.82 -0.83 -12.09
N ALA A 119 -3.55 0.21 -11.67
CA ALA A 119 -4.73 0.68 -12.40
C ALA A 119 -4.35 1.23 -13.79
N ILE A 120 -3.26 2.01 -13.88
CA ILE A 120 -2.72 2.47 -15.17
C ILE A 120 -2.34 1.28 -16.05
N ARG A 121 -1.68 0.26 -15.48
CA ARG A 121 -1.34 -0.97 -16.20
C ARG A 121 -2.58 -1.67 -16.77
N ALA A 122 -3.63 -1.81 -15.96
CA ALA A 122 -4.86 -2.46 -16.37
C ALA A 122 -5.52 -1.74 -17.56
N ILE A 123 -5.57 -0.40 -17.54
CA ILE A 123 -6.10 0.40 -18.65
C ILE A 123 -5.26 0.21 -19.92
N TRP A 124 -3.93 0.22 -19.78
CA TRP A 124 -3.01 0.03 -20.89
C TRP A 124 -3.11 -1.35 -21.53
N ASP A 125 -3.30 -2.40 -20.72
CA ASP A 125 -3.52 -3.75 -21.23
C ASP A 125 -4.84 -3.85 -22.00
N ILE A 126 -5.93 -3.21 -21.54
CA ILE A 126 -7.22 -3.16 -22.26
C ILE A 126 -7.11 -2.44 -23.60
N GLY A 127 -6.37 -1.32 -23.66
CA GLY A 127 -6.24 -0.53 -24.89
C GLY A 127 -5.30 -1.12 -25.95
N LYS A 128 -4.57 -2.19 -25.62
CA LYS A 128 -3.70 -2.92 -26.56
C LYS A 128 -4.37 -4.10 -27.22
N ASP A 129 -5.48 -4.57 -26.66
CA ASP A 129 -6.37 -5.56 -27.27
C ASP A 129 -7.28 -4.88 -28.31
#